data_AF-A0A7X3BYQ8-F1
#
_entry.id   AF-A0A7X3BYQ8-F1
#
_cell.length_a   1.000
_cell.length_b   1.000
_cell.length_c   1.000
_cell.angle_alpha   90.00
_cell.angle_beta   90.00
_cell.angle_gamma   90.00
#
_symmetry.space_group_name_H-M   'P 1'
#
loop_
_entity.id
_entity.type
_entity.pdbx_description
1 polymer ?
#
loop_
_entity_poly.entity_id
_entity_poly.type
_entity_poly.pdbx_seq_one_letter_code
_entity_poly.pdbx_strand_id
1 'polypeptide(L)'
;MGSILNSNVVVPRIVVSENYQNPWFREWLEENYKKDLIDHKSYAREWSEVIQYIQDSPLYKDTALLSEKGWANERIADPWLIAIAKKENYTIVTDEIKNVNLNDVNPSRNAKVPDVCENLNVQCISMNQFFKEISLSI
;
A
#
# COMPACT_ATOMS: atom_id res chain seq x y z
N MET A 1 20.98 1.49 -9.61
CA MET A 1 19.71 1.02 -9.01
C MET A 1 19.81 0.80 -7.49
N GLY A 2 20.78 0.02 -7.00
CA GLY A 2 20.87 -0.34 -5.57
C GLY A 2 20.97 0.83 -4.58
N SER A 3 21.56 1.97 -4.96
CA SER A 3 21.64 3.16 -4.11
C SER A 3 20.29 3.78 -3.82
N ILE A 4 19.40 3.88 -4.82
CA ILE A 4 18.06 4.46 -4.68
C ILE A 4 17.18 3.56 -3.82
N LEU A 5 17.22 2.25 -4.08
CA LEU A 5 16.45 1.28 -3.30
C LEU A 5 16.81 1.37 -1.81
N ASN A 6 18.10 1.38 -1.49
CA ASN A 6 18.57 1.50 -0.11
C ASN A 6 18.56 2.92 0.45
N SER A 7 18.24 3.95 -0.33
CA SER A 7 18.13 5.32 0.20
C SER A 7 16.67 5.73 0.38
N ASN A 8 15.84 5.47 -0.63
CA ASN A 8 14.51 6.06 -0.77
C ASN A 8 13.37 5.06 -0.63
N VAL A 9 13.64 3.75 -0.60
CA VAL A 9 12.60 2.72 -0.52
C VAL A 9 12.61 2.01 0.83
N VAL A 10 11.40 1.72 1.30
CA VAL A 10 11.13 1.01 2.54
C VAL A 10 10.25 -0.19 2.22
N VAL A 11 10.60 -1.37 2.70
CA VAL A 11 9.89 -2.62 2.40
C VAL A 11 9.37 -3.25 3.69
N PRO A 12 8.04 -3.33 3.87
CA PRO A 12 7.45 -4.04 5.00
C PRO A 12 7.49 -5.57 4.84
N ARG A 13 7.59 -6.30 5.97
CA ARG A 13 7.58 -7.77 5.97
C ARG A 13 6.34 -8.39 5.31
N ILE A 14 5.20 -7.71 5.37
CA ILE A 14 3.95 -8.22 4.79
C ILE A 14 4.03 -8.33 3.26
N VAL A 15 4.71 -7.40 2.59
CA VAL A 15 4.90 -7.42 1.13
C VAL A 15 5.68 -8.66 0.70
N VAL A 16 6.73 -9.00 1.45
CA VAL A 16 7.54 -10.21 1.22
C VAL A 16 6.74 -11.48 1.52
N SER A 17 5.88 -11.42 2.53
CA SER A 17 5.04 -12.56 2.95
C SER A 17 3.90 -12.84 1.97
N GLU A 18 3.28 -11.80 1.42
CA GLU A 18 2.23 -11.91 0.40
C GLU A 18 2.80 -12.49 -0.90
N ASN A 19 4.02 -12.08 -1.27
CA ASN A 19 4.72 -12.53 -2.47
C ASN A 19 5.59 -13.78 -2.24
N TYR A 20 5.27 -14.60 -1.24
CA TYR A 20 6.12 -15.73 -0.83
C TYR A 20 6.36 -16.77 -1.94
N GLN A 21 5.44 -16.89 -2.89
CA GLN A 21 5.51 -17.85 -3.99
C GLN A 21 6.38 -17.38 -5.16
N ASN A 22 7.00 -16.19 -5.08
CA ASN A 22 7.85 -15.65 -6.14
C ASN A 22 9.33 -15.74 -5.71
N PRO A 23 10.07 -16.79 -6.11
CA PRO A 23 11.46 -16.97 -5.73
C PRO A 23 12.35 -15.85 -6.25
N TRP A 24 12.11 -15.41 -7.50
CA TRP A 24 12.85 -14.31 -8.12
C TRP A 24 12.78 -13.04 -7.27
N PHE A 25 11.58 -12.68 -6.77
CA PHE A 25 11.43 -11.47 -5.96
C PHE A 25 12.22 -11.56 -4.66
N ARG A 26 12.23 -12.73 -4.02
CA ARG A 26 12.96 -12.97 -2.77
C ARG A 26 14.48 -12.88 -2.98
N GLU A 27 14.99 -13.61 -3.96
CA GLU A 27 16.41 -13.60 -4.32
C GLU A 27 16.87 -12.18 -4.68
N TRP A 28 16.10 -11.49 -5.52
CA TRP A 28 16.38 -10.12 -5.90
C TRP A 28 16.39 -9.19 -4.68
N LEU A 29 15.44 -9.33 -3.75
CA LEU A 29 15.37 -8.49 -2.55
C LEU A 29 16.56 -8.76 -1.62
N GLU A 30 16.96 -10.02 -1.41
CA GLU A 30 18.12 -10.39 -0.59
C GLU A 30 19.44 -9.83 -1.16
N GLU A 31 19.59 -9.87 -2.49
CA GLU A 31 20.75 -9.34 -3.19
C GLU A 31 20.80 -7.80 -3.16
N ASN A 32 19.66 -7.13 -3.31
CA ASN A 32 19.59 -5.69 -3.59
C ASN A 32 19.15 -4.81 -2.40
N TYR A 33 18.40 -5.33 -1.43
CA TYR A 33 17.89 -4.60 -0.26
C TYR A 33 18.67 -4.97 1.00
N LYS A 34 19.30 -3.97 1.64
CA LYS A 34 20.20 -4.15 2.79
C LYS A 34 19.66 -3.56 4.08
N LYS A 35 18.49 -2.93 4.04
CA LYS A 35 17.80 -2.43 5.23
C LYS A 35 16.97 -3.52 5.88
N ASP A 36 16.66 -3.33 7.16
CA ASP A 36 15.70 -4.18 7.86
C ASP A 36 14.29 -3.97 7.32
N LEU A 37 13.55 -5.07 7.21
CA LEU A 37 12.14 -5.05 6.83
C LEU A 37 11.29 -4.50 7.97
N ILE A 38 10.41 -3.54 7.65
CA ILE A 38 9.50 -2.98 8.64
C ILE A 38 8.52 -4.03 9.15
N ASP A 39 8.36 -4.11 10.47
CA ASP A 39 7.30 -4.88 11.10
C ASP A 39 5.97 -4.13 11.00
N HIS A 40 5.17 -4.48 9.98
CA HIS A 40 3.85 -3.92 9.77
C HIS A 40 2.94 -4.02 11.00
N LYS A 41 3.11 -5.04 11.86
CA LYS A 41 2.28 -5.21 13.08
C LYS A 41 2.47 -4.08 14.10
N SER A 42 3.57 -3.34 14.04
CA SER A 42 3.79 -2.15 14.87
C SER A 42 2.83 -1.00 14.54
N TYR A 43 2.15 -1.08 13.39
CA TYR A 43 1.23 -0.08 12.86
C TYR A 43 -0.23 -0.54 12.95
N ALA A 44 -0.53 -1.49 13.85
CA ALA A 44 -1.88 -2.07 13.99
C ALA A 44 -2.96 -1.02 14.29
N ARG A 45 -2.60 0.07 14.98
CA ARG A 45 -3.50 1.19 15.23
C ARG A 45 -3.87 1.89 13.93
N GLU A 46 -2.87 2.31 13.16
CA GLU A 46 -3.07 3.02 11.90
C GLU A 46 -3.74 2.13 10.85
N TRP A 47 -3.44 0.82 10.86
CA TRP A 47 -4.15 -0.16 10.05
C TRP A 47 -5.64 -0.23 10.44
N SER A 48 -5.95 -0.27 11.74
CA SER A 48 -7.34 -0.25 12.20
C SER A 48 -8.07 1.02 11.76
N GLU A 49 -7.39 2.18 11.72
CA GLU A 49 -7.95 3.43 11.20
C GLU A 49 -8.26 3.35 9.70
N VAL A 50 -7.41 2.67 8.90
CA VAL A 50 -7.67 2.41 7.48
C VAL A 50 -8.91 1.53 7.30
N ILE A 51 -9.02 0.46 8.09
CA ILE A 51 -10.17 -0.45 8.04
C ILE A 51 -11.46 0.26 8.46
N GLN A 52 -11.41 1.03 9.55
CA GLN A 52 -12.54 1.80 10.05
C GLN A 52 -13.04 2.81 9.01
N TYR A 53 -12.13 3.50 8.32
CA TYR A 53 -12.51 4.41 7.23
C TYR A 53 -13.29 3.68 6.14
N ILE A 54 -12.84 2.51 5.68
CA ILE A 54 -13.53 1.73 4.65
C ILE A 54 -14.89 1.24 5.15
N GLN A 55 -14.98 0.86 6.42
CA GLN A 55 -16.21 0.39 7.06
C GLN A 55 -17.27 1.49 7.18
N ASP A 56 -16.86 2.69 7.58
CA ASP A 56 -17.77 3.82 7.81
C ASP A 56 -18.12 4.58 6.52
N SER A 57 -17.32 4.38 5.46
CA SER A 57 -17.49 5.09 4.21
C SER A 57 -18.63 4.50 3.38
N PRO A 58 -19.60 5.32 2.93
CA PRO A 58 -20.69 4.85 2.06
C PRO A 58 -20.20 4.44 0.66
N LEU A 59 -18.91 4.68 0.35
CA LEU A 59 -18.31 4.39 -0.94
C LEU A 59 -17.97 2.89 -1.13
N TYR A 60 -17.97 2.10 -0.06
CA TYR A 60 -17.58 0.69 -0.08
C TYR A 60 -18.68 -0.22 0.45
N LYS A 61 -18.71 -1.45 -0.08
CA LYS A 61 -19.53 -2.54 0.46
C LYS A 61 -18.72 -3.31 1.48
N ASP A 62 -19.39 -4.02 2.39
CA ASP A 62 -18.75 -4.93 3.35
C ASP A 62 -17.80 -5.94 2.69
N THR A 63 -18.05 -6.32 1.43
CA THR A 63 -17.18 -7.23 0.67
C THR A 63 -15.76 -6.66 0.46
N ALA A 64 -15.58 -5.34 0.48
CA ALA A 64 -14.27 -4.70 0.40
C ALA A 64 -13.40 -5.03 1.63
N LEU A 65 -14.03 -5.36 2.76
CA LEU A 65 -13.35 -5.74 3.99
C LEU A 65 -13.38 -7.25 4.22
N LEU A 66 -14.52 -7.90 4.01
CA LEU A 66 -14.80 -9.26 4.48
C LEU A 66 -14.59 -10.37 3.45
N SER A 67 -14.32 -10.04 2.18
CA SER A 67 -14.01 -11.06 1.17
C SER A 67 -12.64 -11.71 1.41
N GLU A 68 -12.31 -12.79 0.70
CA GLU A 68 -10.99 -13.45 0.82
C GLU A 68 -9.82 -12.49 0.54
N LYS A 69 -10.04 -11.52 -0.37
CA LYS A 69 -9.11 -10.43 -0.71
C LYS A 69 -9.50 -9.10 -0.07
N GLY A 70 -10.41 -9.15 0.92
CA GLY A 70 -10.87 -7.98 1.63
C GLY A 70 -9.79 -7.45 2.57
N TRP A 71 -9.77 -6.14 2.74
CA TRP A 71 -8.67 -5.46 3.44
C TRP A 71 -8.66 -5.71 4.95
N ALA A 72 -9.74 -6.22 5.55
CA ALA A 72 -9.71 -6.61 6.97
C ALA A 72 -8.89 -7.89 7.22
N ASN A 73 -8.50 -8.62 6.18
CA ASN A 73 -7.59 -9.75 6.29
C ASN A 73 -6.15 -9.26 6.52
N GLU A 74 -5.57 -9.57 7.68
CA GLU A 74 -4.21 -9.15 8.08
C GLU A 74 -3.10 -9.59 7.10
N ARG A 75 -3.38 -10.55 6.22
CA ARG A 75 -2.44 -11.06 5.20
C ARG A 75 -2.37 -10.20 3.94
N ILE A 76 -3.27 -9.25 3.77
CA ILE A 76 -3.32 -8.36 2.60
C ILE A 76 -2.42 -7.15 2.86
N ALA A 77 -1.45 -6.91 1.97
CA ALA A 77 -0.43 -5.89 2.17
C ALA A 77 -0.96 -4.45 2.06
N ASP A 78 -1.90 -4.20 1.15
CA ASP A 78 -2.41 -2.86 0.81
C ASP A 78 -2.78 -1.97 2.01
N PRO A 79 -3.67 -2.38 2.94
CA PRO A 79 -4.04 -1.55 4.08
C PRO A 79 -2.86 -1.29 5.02
N TRP A 80 -1.89 -2.21 5.13
CA TRP A 80 -0.68 -2.01 5.92
C TRP A 80 0.26 -0.98 5.30
N LEU A 81 0.37 -0.96 3.96
CA LEU A 81 1.16 0.06 3.27
C LEU A 81 0.65 1.46 3.58
N ILE A 82 -0.67 1.65 3.53
CA ILE A 82 -1.32 2.93 3.85
C ILE A 82 -1.12 3.30 5.33
N ALA A 83 -1.24 2.34 6.24
CA ALA A 83 -1.02 2.55 7.67
C ALA A 83 0.41 3.04 7.97
N ILE A 84 1.42 2.36 7.40
CA ILE A 84 2.83 2.74 7.55
C ILE A 84 3.08 4.11 6.95
N ALA A 85 2.57 4.35 5.73
CA ALA A 85 2.77 5.63 5.04
C ALA A 85 2.13 6.80 5.79
N LYS A 86 0.93 6.59 6.36
CA LYS A 86 0.26 7.59 7.19
C LYS A 86 1.05 7.91 8.46
N LYS A 87 1.61 6.89 9.12
CA LYS A 87 2.35 7.07 10.39
C LYS A 87 3.70 7.74 10.19
N GLU A 88 4.46 7.27 9.21
CA GLU A 88 5.83 7.70 8.95
C GLU A 88 5.90 8.89 7.97
N ASN A 89 4.75 9.37 7.50
CA ASN A 89 4.63 10.41 6.48
C ASN A 89 5.41 10.04 5.19
N TYR A 90 5.26 8.79 4.75
CA TYR A 90 5.83 8.30 3.50
C TYR A 90 4.87 8.48 2.32
N THR A 91 5.45 8.46 1.13
CA THR A 91 4.72 8.45 -0.14
C THR A 91 4.57 7.02 -0.64
N ILE A 92 3.34 6.63 -0.98
CA ILE A 92 3.07 5.37 -1.66
C ILE A 92 3.31 5.55 -3.16
N VAL A 93 4.07 4.63 -3.75
CA VAL A 93 4.28 4.53 -5.19
C VAL A 93 3.52 3.32 -5.70
N THR A 94 2.55 3.54 -6.59
CA THR A 94 1.73 2.46 -7.17
C THR A 94 1.30 2.81 -8.59
N ASP A 95 1.15 1.80 -9.44
CA ASP A 95 0.55 1.92 -10.78
C ASP A 95 -0.96 1.62 -10.77
N GLU A 96 -1.55 1.38 -9.58
CA GLU A 96 -2.99 1.23 -9.46
C GLU A 96 -3.73 2.53 -9.82
N ILE A 97 -4.78 2.40 -10.63
CA ILE A 97 -5.61 3.53 -11.06
C ILE A 97 -6.83 3.63 -10.15
N LYS A 98 -7.12 4.86 -9.69
CA LYS A 98 -8.33 5.21 -8.93
C LYS A 98 -9.61 4.67 -9.55
N ASN A 99 -10.61 4.41 -8.72
CA ASN A 99 -11.94 4.08 -9.22
C ASN A 99 -12.68 5.38 -9.61
N VAL A 100 -12.72 5.68 -10.90
CA VAL A 100 -13.42 6.86 -11.44
C VAL A 100 -14.93 6.86 -11.17
N ASN A 101 -15.52 5.70 -10.87
CA ASN A 101 -16.93 5.54 -10.57
C ASN A 101 -17.18 5.27 -9.07
N LEU A 102 -16.25 5.66 -8.19
CA LEU A 102 -16.43 5.52 -6.75
C LEU A 102 -17.51 6.51 -6.28
N ASN A 103 -18.66 6.00 -5.87
CA ASN A 103 -19.77 6.78 -5.36
C ASN A 103 -20.63 5.96 -4.39
N ASP A 104 -21.51 6.64 -3.69
CA ASP A 104 -22.47 6.10 -2.73
C ASP A 104 -23.68 5.42 -3.40
N VAL A 105 -23.99 5.76 -4.64
CA VAL A 105 -25.08 5.14 -5.42
C VAL A 105 -24.77 3.69 -5.82
N ASN A 106 -23.52 3.42 -6.19
CA ASN A 106 -23.00 2.08 -6.46
C ASN A 106 -21.67 1.84 -5.73
N PRO A 107 -21.74 1.55 -4.42
CA PRO A 107 -20.54 1.37 -3.60
C PRO A 107 -19.66 0.24 -4.13
N SER A 108 -18.35 0.47 -4.09
CA SER A 108 -17.34 -0.46 -4.62
C SER A 108 -17.24 -1.71 -3.77
N ARG A 109 -17.10 -2.87 -4.43
CA ARG A 109 -16.85 -4.14 -3.74
C ARG A 109 -15.39 -4.33 -3.33
N ASN A 110 -14.48 -3.54 -3.90
CA ASN A 110 -13.04 -3.62 -3.67
C ASN A 110 -12.53 -2.22 -3.33
N ALA A 111 -11.72 -2.11 -2.29
CA ALA A 111 -10.95 -0.91 -2.02
C ALA A 111 -9.72 -0.87 -2.94
N LYS A 112 -9.27 0.34 -3.27
CA LYS A 112 -8.04 0.59 -4.03
C LYS A 112 -7.15 1.53 -3.24
N VAL A 113 -5.85 1.29 -3.30
CA VAL A 113 -4.82 2.08 -2.62
C VAL A 113 -4.96 3.58 -2.90
N PRO A 114 -4.98 4.06 -4.16
CA PRO A 114 -5.01 5.49 -4.43
C PRO A 114 -6.32 6.18 -3.98
N ASP A 115 -7.44 5.45 -3.94
CA ASP A 115 -8.73 5.99 -3.48
C ASP A 115 -8.71 6.22 -1.96
N VAL A 116 -8.17 5.25 -1.22
CA VAL A 116 -8.09 5.32 0.25
C VAL A 116 -7.00 6.31 0.70
N CYS A 117 -5.85 6.34 0.00
CA CYS A 117 -4.78 7.31 0.26
C CYS A 117 -5.27 8.76 0.17
N GLU A 118 -6.05 9.10 -0.86
CA GLU A 118 -6.60 10.44 -1.04
C GLU A 118 -7.48 10.88 0.15
N ASN A 119 -8.33 9.99 0.64
CA ASN A 119 -9.22 10.30 1.77
C ASN A 119 -8.51 10.35 3.12
N LEU A 120 -7.42 9.59 3.27
CA LEU A 120 -6.61 9.58 4.49
C LEU A 120 -5.45 10.58 4.48
N ASN A 121 -5.38 11.46 3.47
CA ASN A 121 -4.29 12.43 3.26
C ASN A 121 -2.90 11.78 3.20
N VAL A 122 -2.79 10.59 2.61
CA VAL A 122 -1.53 9.90 2.34
C VAL A 122 -1.11 10.20 0.90
N GLN A 123 0.12 10.67 0.70
CA GLN A 123 0.62 10.95 -0.64
C GLN A 123 0.74 9.65 -1.45
N CYS A 124 0.10 9.62 -2.62
CA CYS A 124 0.12 8.48 -3.52
C CYS A 124 0.49 8.97 -4.92
N ILE A 125 1.57 8.43 -5.48
CA ILE A 125 2.11 8.82 -6.78
C ILE A 125 2.31 7.61 -7.69
N SER A 126 2.37 7.87 -9.00
CA SER A 126 2.74 6.88 -10.02
C SER A 126 4.25 6.64 -10.05
N MET A 127 4.67 5.51 -10.63
CA MET A 127 6.08 5.22 -10.86
C MET A 127 6.80 6.32 -11.66
N ASN A 128 6.12 6.88 -12.66
CA ASN A 128 6.65 7.99 -13.47
C ASN A 128 6.88 9.27 -12.66
N GLN A 129 6.02 9.56 -11.68
CA GLN A 129 6.21 10.69 -10.78
C GLN A 129 7.38 10.43 -9.82
N PHE A 130 7.48 9.21 -9.28
CA PHE A 130 8.60 8.82 -8.43
C PHE A 130 9.95 9.03 -9.13
N PHE A 131 10.10 8.57 -10.37
CA PHE A 131 11.33 8.78 -11.14
C PHE A 131 11.67 10.27 -11.34
N LYS A 132 10.65 11.09 -11.63
CA LYS A 132 10.83 12.55 -11.72
C LYS A 132 11.28 13.17 -10.40
N GLU A 133 10.69 12.77 -9.27
CA GLU A 133 11.02 13.32 -7.94
C GLU A 133 12.44 12.99 -7.50
N ILE A 134 12.91 11.77 -7.76
CA ILE A 134 14.29 11.36 -7.42
C ILE A 134 15.32 11.82 -8.47
N SER A 135 14.93 12.74 -9.36
CA SER A 135 15.76 13.28 -10.45
C SER A 135 16.33 12.20 -11.40
N LEU A 136 15.63 11.07 -11.50
CA LEU A 136 15.83 10.10 -12.57
C LEU A 136 14.99 10.55 -13.76
N SER A 137 15.53 11.48 -14.54
CA SER A 137 15.09 11.70 -15.90
C SER A 137 15.55 10.51 -16.76
N ILE A 138 14.61 9.64 -17.11
CA ILE A 138 14.76 8.58 -18.11
C ILE A 138 14.63 9.19 -19.50
#